data_AF-A0A3N5TBV1-F1
#
_entry.id   AF-A0A3N5TBV1-F1
#
_cell.length_a   1.000
_cell.length_b   1.000
_cell.length_c   1.000
_cell.angle_alpha   90.00
_cell.angle_beta   90.00
_cell.angle_gamma   90.00
#
_symmetry.space_group_name_H-M   'P 1'
#
loop_
_entity.id
_entity.type
_entity.pdbx_description
1 polymer ?
#
loop_
_entity_poly.entity_id
_entity_poly.type
_entity_poly.pdbx_seq_one_letter_code
_entity_poly.pdbx_strand_id
1 'polypeptide(L)'
;MAVFLIVAFAPGYSGSPEGPAFSLHPSDRPGFGQEGAGSYDLSFVQGRINIGANGLALYFADNSQWSQSRPLRVQIWKSDGTIAWIHSGYKNITKRESTVVAEGSVTTPGGSEIVFVDRWTSSGPGISLRRRVEVKKAGSGDQGFLSAFEFETTGASR
;
A
#
# COMPACT_ATOMS: atom_id res chain seq x y z
N MET A 1 -8.64 3.17 -13.92
CA MET A 1 -7.46 2.84 -13.10
C MET A 1 -6.77 4.15 -12.74
N ALA A 2 -6.83 4.59 -11.49
CA ALA A 2 -6.09 5.76 -11.03
C ALA A 2 -4.85 5.24 -10.28
N VAL A 3 -3.70 5.28 -10.95
CA VAL A 3 -2.41 4.92 -10.36
C VAL A 3 -1.82 6.19 -9.76
N PHE A 4 -1.72 6.27 -8.44
CA PHE A 4 -0.91 7.30 -7.79
C PHE A 4 0.47 6.70 -7.55
N LEU A 5 1.34 6.89 -8.53
CA LEU A 5 2.72 6.43 -8.49
C LEU A 5 3.58 7.49 -7.77
N ILE A 6 3.98 7.22 -6.53
CA ILE A 6 5.10 7.96 -5.91
C ILE A 6 6.37 7.23 -6.28
N VAL A 7 7.02 7.61 -7.37
CA VAL A 7 8.36 7.12 -7.68
C VAL A 7 9.38 7.97 -6.93
N ALA A 8 10.12 7.34 -6.01
CA ALA A 8 11.43 7.86 -5.63
C ALA A 8 12.43 7.24 -6.61
N PHE A 9 12.93 8.03 -7.55
CA PHE A 9 14.01 7.62 -8.44
C PHE A 9 15.36 7.91 -7.77
N ALA A 10 16.27 6.94 -7.77
CA ALA A 10 17.69 7.29 -7.94
C ALA A 10 17.85 7.76 -9.41
N PRO A 11 18.69 8.78 -9.70
CA PRO A 11 18.74 9.36 -11.03
C PRO A 11 19.11 8.32 -12.10
N GLY A 12 18.29 8.18 -13.15
CA GLY A 12 18.76 7.61 -14.41
C GLY A 12 17.96 6.49 -15.10
N TYR A 13 16.66 6.25 -14.85
CA TYR A 13 15.96 5.21 -15.64
C TYR A 13 14.49 5.52 -15.99
N SER A 14 14.16 5.33 -17.27
CA SER A 14 12.82 5.43 -17.87
C SER A 14 12.43 4.08 -18.50
N GLY A 15 11.38 3.44 -17.99
CA GLY A 15 10.84 2.21 -18.57
C GLY A 15 9.48 1.86 -17.96
N SER A 16 8.53 1.48 -18.79
CA SER A 16 7.12 1.18 -18.45
C SER A 16 6.91 -0.35 -18.35
N PRO A 17 6.11 -0.89 -17.40
CA PRO A 17 5.78 -2.31 -17.38
C PRO A 17 4.29 -2.59 -17.59
N GLU A 18 3.96 -3.39 -18.61
CA GLU A 18 2.70 -4.14 -18.71
C GLU A 18 2.93 -5.60 -18.27
N GLY A 19 1.99 -6.15 -17.48
CA GLY A 19 1.97 -7.55 -17.03
C GLY A 19 0.52 -8.02 -16.80
N PRO A 20 0.24 -9.34 -16.81
CA PRO A 20 -1.10 -9.87 -17.06
C PRO A 20 -2.05 -9.80 -15.85
N ALA A 21 -3.35 -9.67 -16.14
CA ALA A 21 -4.43 -9.50 -15.16
C ALA A 21 -4.80 -10.82 -14.45
N PHE A 22 -4.94 -10.75 -13.11
CA PHE A 22 -5.57 -11.79 -12.28
C PHE A 22 -7.05 -11.44 -12.05
N SER A 23 -7.96 -12.39 -12.20
CA SER A 23 -9.37 -12.26 -11.81
C SER A 23 -9.61 -12.85 -10.42
N LEU A 24 -10.26 -12.08 -9.53
CA LEU A 24 -10.74 -12.56 -8.23
C LEU A 24 -12.27 -12.77 -8.28
N HIS A 25 -12.74 -13.85 -7.65
CA HIS A 25 -14.14 -14.28 -7.64
C HIS A 25 -14.95 -13.55 -6.53
N PRO A 26 -16.26 -13.29 -6.72
CA PRO A 26 -17.07 -12.43 -5.82
C PRO A 26 -17.27 -12.92 -4.37
N SER A 27 -16.87 -14.16 -4.06
CA SER A 27 -17.01 -14.78 -2.74
C SER A 27 -15.81 -14.58 -1.80
N ASP A 28 -14.70 -14.02 -2.27
CA ASP A 28 -13.50 -13.75 -1.46
C ASP A 28 -13.51 -12.34 -0.88
N ARG A 29 -14.64 -11.90 -0.32
CA ARG A 29 -14.69 -10.62 0.42
C ARG A 29 -13.72 -10.73 1.59
N PRO A 30 -12.62 -9.96 1.64
CA PRO A 30 -11.68 -10.09 2.73
C PRO A 30 -12.31 -9.52 4.00
N GLY A 31 -12.75 -10.40 4.89
CA GLY A 31 -12.97 -10.08 6.28
C GLY A 31 -11.62 -9.88 6.95
N PHE A 32 -11.19 -8.64 7.14
CA PHE A 32 -9.94 -8.34 7.85
C PHE A 32 -10.20 -8.35 9.37
N GLY A 33 -10.16 -9.55 9.96
CA GLY A 33 -10.12 -9.79 11.41
C GLY A 33 -8.70 -9.77 11.98
N GLN A 34 -8.61 -9.37 13.26
CA GLN A 34 -7.45 -8.84 13.97
C GLN A 34 -6.30 -9.82 14.26
N GLU A 35 -5.07 -9.30 14.14
CA GLU A 35 -4.03 -9.45 15.17
C GLU A 35 -3.09 -8.22 15.12
N GLY A 36 -3.00 -7.48 16.24
CA GLY A 36 -1.83 -6.67 16.60
C GLY A 36 -1.76 -5.17 16.26
N ALA A 37 -2.51 -4.62 15.30
CA ALA A 37 -2.48 -3.18 14.99
C ALA A 37 -3.88 -2.66 14.70
N GLY A 38 -4.32 -1.61 15.40
CA GLY A 38 -5.69 -1.10 15.34
C GLY A 38 -6.18 -0.82 13.91
N SER A 39 -7.48 -0.86 13.68
CA SER A 39 -8.08 -0.43 12.40
C SER A 39 -8.85 0.85 12.61
N TYR A 40 -8.72 1.81 11.69
CA TYR A 40 -9.40 3.10 11.80
C TYR A 40 -10.04 3.52 10.50
N ASP A 41 -11.21 4.15 10.64
CA ASP A 41 -11.89 4.83 9.55
C ASP A 41 -11.54 6.33 9.52
N LEU A 42 -11.35 6.84 8.32
CA LEU A 42 -11.36 8.27 7.99
C LEU A 42 -12.44 8.54 6.94
N SER A 43 -13.38 9.42 7.30
CA SER A 43 -14.47 9.84 6.42
C SER A 43 -14.12 11.12 5.66
N PHE A 44 -14.64 11.23 4.44
CA PHE A 44 -14.59 12.41 3.58
C PHE A 44 -15.95 12.57 2.88
N VAL A 45 -16.17 13.69 2.17
CA VAL A 45 -17.51 14.03 1.63
C VAL A 45 -18.12 12.93 0.77
N GLN A 46 -17.30 12.23 -0.03
CA GLN A 46 -17.75 11.25 -1.00
C GLN A 46 -17.61 9.79 -0.55
N GLY A 47 -17.19 9.55 0.71
CA GLY A 47 -16.92 8.19 1.17
C GLY A 47 -16.09 8.08 2.44
N ARG A 48 -15.48 6.91 2.62
CA ARG A 48 -14.56 6.63 3.72
C ARG A 48 -13.45 5.71 3.27
N ILE A 49 -12.31 5.78 3.96
CA ILE A 49 -11.27 4.75 3.92
C ILE A 49 -11.24 4.03 5.26
N ASN A 50 -11.17 2.70 5.22
CA ASN A 50 -10.74 1.86 6.32
C ASN A 50 -9.26 1.57 6.16
N ILE A 51 -8.48 1.84 7.22
CA ILE A 51 -7.04 1.61 7.29
C ILE A 51 -6.81 0.49 8.29
N GLY A 52 -6.47 -0.70 7.81
CA GLY A 52 -6.20 -1.88 8.61
C GLY A 52 -4.79 -2.42 8.40
N ALA A 53 -4.34 -3.25 9.34
CA ALA A 53 -2.98 -3.81 9.33
C ALA A 53 -2.66 -4.53 8.01
N ASN A 54 -3.59 -5.35 7.53
CA ASN A 54 -3.39 -6.20 6.36
C ASN A 54 -4.00 -5.64 5.08
N GLY A 55 -4.61 -4.45 5.13
CA GLY A 55 -5.24 -3.88 3.95
C GLY A 55 -5.94 -2.57 4.16
N LEU A 56 -6.31 -1.97 3.04
CA LEU A 56 -7.04 -0.73 2.93
C LEU A 56 -8.31 -0.99 2.14
N ALA A 57 -9.38 -0.31 2.52
CA ALA A 57 -10.63 -0.36 1.78
C ALA A 57 -11.25 1.03 1.66
N LEU A 58 -11.42 1.52 0.44
CA LEU A 58 -12.17 2.70 0.09
C LEU A 58 -13.61 2.33 -0.23
N TYR A 59 -14.54 3.06 0.36
CA TYR A 59 -15.98 2.94 0.14
C TYR A 59 -16.50 4.28 -0.30
N PHE A 60 -17.18 4.34 -1.44
CA PHE A 60 -17.75 5.56 -1.99
C PHE A 60 -19.28 5.57 -1.86
N ALA A 61 -19.86 6.77 -1.89
CA ALA A 61 -21.31 6.95 -1.77
C ALA A 61 -22.12 6.33 -2.93
N ASP A 62 -21.48 6.11 -4.09
CA ASP A 62 -22.05 5.42 -5.25
C ASP A 62 -21.97 3.88 -5.13
N ASN A 63 -21.57 3.36 -3.95
CA ASN A 63 -21.30 1.96 -3.65
C ASN A 63 -20.09 1.35 -4.37
N SER A 64 -19.27 2.16 -5.05
CA SER A 64 -17.96 1.70 -5.52
C SER A 64 -17.09 1.33 -4.32
N GLN A 65 -16.41 0.19 -4.39
CA GLN A 65 -15.44 -0.25 -3.39
C GLN A 65 -14.10 -0.53 -4.04
N TRP A 66 -13.04 0.07 -3.51
CA TRP A 66 -11.67 -0.22 -3.92
C TRP A 66 -10.86 -0.73 -2.73
N SER A 67 -9.91 -1.63 -2.96
CA SER A 67 -9.13 -2.20 -1.87
C SER A 67 -7.68 -2.43 -2.25
N GLN A 68 -6.81 -2.40 -1.26
CA GLN A 68 -5.43 -2.84 -1.39
C GLN A 68 -5.13 -3.81 -0.25
N SER A 69 -4.77 -5.06 -0.57
CA SER A 69 -4.18 -5.96 0.42
C SER A 69 -2.69 -5.68 0.59
N ARG A 70 -2.17 -5.88 1.81
CA ARG A 70 -0.75 -5.74 2.19
C ARG A 70 -0.17 -4.39 1.71
N PRO A 71 -0.47 -3.29 2.42
CA PRO A 71 -0.24 -1.93 1.92
C PRO A 71 1.23 -1.54 1.72
N LEU A 72 2.15 -2.29 2.34
CA LEU A 72 3.59 -2.10 2.18
C LEU A 72 4.06 -2.92 0.99
N ARG A 73 3.98 -2.33 -0.22
CA ARG A 73 4.44 -2.96 -1.45
C ARG A 73 5.78 -2.36 -1.89
N VAL A 74 6.77 -3.23 -2.06
CA VAL A 74 8.05 -2.86 -2.68
C VAL A 74 8.38 -3.77 -3.84
N GLN A 75 8.90 -3.18 -4.91
CA GLN A 75 9.58 -3.91 -5.96
C GLN A 75 11.09 -3.73 -5.75
N ILE A 76 11.84 -4.83 -5.70
CA ILE A 76 13.30 -4.83 -5.48
C ILE A 76 14.00 -5.22 -6.77
N TRP A 77 15.02 -4.46 -7.15
CA TRP A 77 15.98 -4.86 -8.19
C TRP A 77 17.18 -5.54 -7.55
N LYS A 78 17.51 -6.74 -8.03
CA LYS A 78 18.62 -7.53 -7.53
C LYS A 78 19.83 -7.45 -8.46
N SER A 79 21.01 -7.74 -7.91
CA SER A 79 22.29 -7.70 -8.61
C SER A 79 22.43 -8.74 -9.72
N ASP A 80 21.62 -9.79 -9.69
CA ASP A 80 21.51 -10.79 -10.76
C ASP A 80 20.58 -10.35 -11.91
N GLY A 81 20.08 -9.11 -11.86
CA GLY A 81 19.15 -8.53 -12.84
C GLY A 81 17.68 -8.90 -12.62
N THR A 82 17.36 -9.72 -11.60
CA THR A 82 15.98 -10.10 -11.30
C THR A 82 15.22 -9.00 -10.55
N ILE A 83 13.91 -9.00 -10.72
CA ILE A 83 12.99 -8.07 -10.04
C ILE A 83 12.01 -8.90 -9.21
N ALA A 84 11.79 -8.51 -7.95
CA ALA A 84 10.87 -9.21 -7.05
C ALA A 84 9.93 -8.25 -6.34
N TRP A 85 8.64 -8.58 -6.31
CA TRP A 85 7.65 -7.90 -5.47
C TRP A 85 7.62 -8.51 -4.08
N ILE A 86 7.71 -7.66 -3.06
CA ILE A 86 7.55 -8.02 -1.66
C ILE A 86 6.42 -7.19 -1.07
N HIS A 87 5.48 -7.86 -0.40
CA HIS A 87 4.29 -7.23 0.18
C HIS A 87 4.21 -7.54 1.67
N SER A 88 3.85 -6.55 2.49
CA SER A 88 3.62 -6.72 3.93
C SER A 88 2.49 -5.85 4.44
N GLY A 89 2.02 -6.14 5.65
CA GLY A 89 1.06 -5.33 6.40
C GLY A 89 1.74 -4.28 7.28
N TYR A 90 0.96 -3.34 7.78
CA TYR A 90 1.37 -2.48 8.89
C TYR A 90 1.53 -3.30 10.17
N LYS A 91 2.50 -2.91 11.00
CA LYS A 91 2.78 -3.47 12.32
C LYS A 91 2.17 -2.65 13.45
N ASN A 92 1.95 -1.35 13.22
CA ASN A 92 1.34 -0.44 14.17
C ASN A 92 0.45 0.55 13.44
N ILE A 93 -0.72 0.85 14.00
CA ILE A 93 -1.62 1.87 13.46
C ILE A 93 -2.16 2.65 14.65
N THR A 94 -2.03 3.97 14.59
CA THR A 94 -2.50 4.89 15.61
C THR A 94 -3.34 5.99 14.98
N LYS A 95 -4.35 6.46 15.70
CA LYS A 95 -5.16 7.61 15.30
C LYS A 95 -4.93 8.76 16.28
N ARG A 96 -4.68 9.95 15.74
CA ARG A 96 -4.66 11.21 16.49
C ARG A 96 -5.51 12.21 15.73
N GLU A 97 -6.62 12.61 16.34
CA GLU A 97 -7.60 13.53 15.73
C GLU A 97 -8.07 13.02 14.35
N SER A 98 -7.83 13.80 13.29
CA SER A 98 -8.16 13.51 11.90
C SER A 98 -7.03 12.80 11.13
N THR A 99 -5.95 12.42 11.81
CA THR A 99 -4.80 11.75 11.20
C THR A 99 -4.69 10.31 11.67
N VAL A 100 -4.54 9.37 10.74
CA VAL A 100 -4.15 7.99 11.01
C VAL A 100 -2.71 7.80 10.58
N VAL A 101 -1.86 7.31 11.48
CA VAL A 101 -0.46 6.98 11.22
C VAL A 101 -0.31 5.48 11.25
N ALA A 102 0.10 4.89 10.13
CA ALA A 102 0.31 3.47 9.95
C ALA A 102 1.79 3.19 9.65
N GLU A 103 2.39 2.28 10.40
CA GLU A 103 3.82 2.00 10.38
C GLU A 103 4.06 0.52 10.17
N GLY A 104 5.13 0.17 9.47
CA GLY A 104 5.55 -1.21 9.37
C GLY A 104 6.85 -1.34 8.60
N SER A 105 7.26 -2.58 8.33
CA SER A 105 8.48 -2.84 7.57
C SER A 105 8.36 -4.07 6.70
N VAL A 106 9.23 -4.11 5.70
CA VAL A 106 9.45 -5.23 4.79
C VAL A 106 10.91 -5.66 4.92
N THR A 107 11.14 -6.97 4.99
CA THR A 107 12.48 -7.56 4.86
C THR A 107 12.57 -8.26 3.51
N THR A 108 13.57 -7.92 2.72
CA THR A 108 13.82 -8.56 1.42
C THR A 108 14.54 -9.90 1.60
N PRO A 109 14.53 -10.79 0.59
CA PRO A 109 15.35 -12.00 0.61
C PRO A 109 16.86 -11.72 0.72
N GLY A 110 17.34 -10.59 0.20
CA GLY A 110 18.73 -10.14 0.35
C GLY A 110 19.05 -9.60 1.75
N GLY A 111 18.04 -9.45 2.62
CA GLY A 111 18.18 -8.99 3.98
C GLY A 111 18.10 -7.47 4.16
N SER A 112 17.67 -6.72 3.14
CA SER A 112 17.36 -5.30 3.31
C SER A 112 16.15 -5.14 4.21
N GLU A 113 16.21 -4.15 5.11
CA GLU A 113 15.08 -3.76 5.94
C GLU A 113 14.58 -2.39 5.49
N ILE A 114 13.34 -2.34 4.99
CA ILE A 114 12.70 -1.13 4.50
C ILE A 114 11.52 -0.80 5.42
N VAL A 115 11.55 0.39 6.03
CA VAL A 115 10.54 0.87 6.97
C VAL A 115 9.63 1.89 6.32
N PHE A 116 8.35 1.81 6.66
CA PHE A 116 7.27 2.65 6.15
C PHE A 116 6.61 3.43 7.27
N VAL A 117 6.31 4.69 6.99
CA VAL A 117 5.41 5.52 7.79
C VAL A 117 4.42 6.20 6.85
N ASP A 118 3.18 5.72 6.87
CA ASP A 118 2.07 6.26 6.12
C ASP A 118 1.24 7.17 7.02
N ARG A 119 1.05 8.42 6.61
CA ARG A 119 0.13 9.37 7.26
C ARG A 119 -1.07 9.60 6.37
N TRP A 120 -2.22 9.24 6.90
CA TRP A 120 -3.51 9.40 6.26
C TRP A 120 -4.26 10.56 6.89
N THR A 121 -4.76 11.47 6.06
CA THR A 121 -5.62 12.57 6.48
C THR A 121 -6.83 12.65 5.57
N SER A 122 -7.98 13.07 6.09
CA SER A 122 -9.10 13.49 5.25
C SER A 122 -9.11 15.01 5.10
N SER A 123 -9.40 15.49 3.89
CA SER A 123 -9.57 16.91 3.59
C SER A 123 -10.69 17.09 2.59
N GLY A 124 -11.80 17.70 3.03
CA GLY A 124 -12.96 18.01 2.19
C GLY A 124 -13.39 16.83 1.31
N PRO A 125 -13.16 16.88 -0.02
CA PRO A 125 -13.66 15.88 -0.96
C PRO A 125 -12.94 14.53 -0.91
N GLY A 126 -11.80 14.39 -0.23
CA GLY A 126 -11.01 13.16 -0.36
C GLY A 126 -10.10 12.82 0.81
N ILE A 127 -9.26 11.81 0.55
CA ILE A 127 -8.22 11.32 1.44
C ILE A 127 -6.84 11.63 0.86
N SER A 128 -5.87 11.92 1.72
CA SER A 128 -4.47 12.13 1.34
C SER A 128 -3.58 11.11 2.04
N LEU A 129 -2.62 10.56 1.29
CA LEU A 129 -1.55 9.73 1.81
C LEU A 129 -0.22 10.49 1.70
N ARG A 130 0.48 10.64 2.82
CA ARG A 130 1.90 10.99 2.84
C ARG A 130 2.70 9.79 3.35
N ARG A 131 3.41 9.13 2.43
CA ARG A 131 4.30 8.01 2.73
C ARG A 131 5.74 8.48 2.90
N ARG A 132 6.40 8.04 3.98
CA ARG A 132 7.86 8.07 4.14
C ARG A 132 8.38 6.65 4.07
N VAL A 133 9.42 6.44 3.28
CA VAL A 133 10.11 5.15 3.15
C VAL A 133 11.58 5.35 3.50
N GLU A 134 12.14 4.42 4.27
CA GLU A 134 13.54 4.49 4.71
C GLU A 134 14.17 3.09 4.67
N VAL A 135 15.36 2.98 4.08
CA VAL A 135 16.17 1.75 4.15
C VAL A 135 16.97 1.79 5.45
N LYS A 136 16.59 0.96 6.42
CA LYS A 136 17.29 0.84 7.71
C LYS A 136 18.55 -0.01 7.62
N LYS A 137 18.52 -1.01 6.75
CA LYS A 137 19.63 -1.91 6.49
C LYS A 137 19.63 -2.27 5.02
N ALA A 138 20.79 -2.18 4.37
CA ALA A 138 21.00 -2.71 3.02
C ALA A 138 21.35 -4.20 3.11
N GLY A 139 20.66 -5.00 2.30
CA GLY A 139 20.90 -6.43 2.12
C GLY A 139 21.93 -6.70 1.02
N SER A 140 22.51 -7.90 1.02
CA SER A 140 23.43 -8.30 -0.04
C SER A 140 22.66 -8.56 -1.34
N GLY A 141 23.06 -7.89 -2.41
CA GLY A 141 22.51 -8.10 -3.75
C GLY A 141 21.26 -7.27 -4.07
N ASP A 142 20.71 -6.48 -3.15
CA ASP A 142 19.65 -5.52 -3.48
C ASP A 142 20.29 -4.22 -4.01
N GLN A 143 19.93 -3.81 -5.23
CA GLN A 143 20.51 -2.64 -5.91
C GLN A 143 19.59 -1.42 -5.95
N GLY A 144 18.31 -1.59 -5.64
CA GLY A 144 17.34 -0.51 -5.60
C GLY A 144 15.95 -1.01 -5.26
N PHE A 145 15.04 -0.08 -5.00
CA PHE A 145 13.63 -0.42 -4.78
C PHE A 145 12.68 0.67 -5.25
N LEU A 146 11.46 0.26 -5.55
CA LEU A 146 10.30 1.11 -5.76
C LEU A 146 9.28 0.80 -4.68
N SER A 147 8.67 1.83 -4.10
CA SER A 147 7.51 1.69 -3.22
C SER A 147 6.25 1.98 -4.02
N ALA A 148 5.27 1.07 -3.96
CA ALA A 148 4.00 1.22 -4.65
C ALA A 148 2.81 1.33 -3.69
N PHE A 149 1.78 2.00 -4.18
CA PHE A 149 0.49 2.12 -3.52
C PHE A 149 -0.60 2.08 -4.59
N GLU A 150 -1.52 1.12 -4.49
CA GLU A 150 -2.44 0.79 -5.59
C GLU A 150 -3.75 0.27 -5.04
N PHE A 151 -4.85 0.88 -5.47
CA PHE A 151 -6.20 0.40 -5.19
C PHE A 151 -6.76 -0.38 -6.37
N GLU A 152 -7.30 -1.55 -6.09
CA GLU A 152 -7.97 -2.41 -7.05
C GLU A 152 -9.48 -2.29 -6.84
N THR A 153 -10.26 -2.22 -7.92
CA THR A 153 -11.73 -2.25 -7.83
C THR A 153 -12.16 -3.61 -7.31
N THR A 154 -12.84 -3.64 -6.17
CA THR A 154 -13.56 -4.82 -5.70
C THR A 154 -14.87 -4.83 -6.49
N GLY A 155 -14.96 -5.69 -7.50
CA GLY A 155 -15.93 -5.57 -8.61
C GLY A 155 -17.34 -5.13 -8.23
N ALA A 156 -17.87 -4.15 -8.97
CA ALA A 156 -19.30 -3.88 -9.00
C ALA A 156 -19.95 -4.96 -9.87
N SER A 157 -20.44 -6.04 -9.27
CA SER A 157 -21.48 -6.84 -9.93
C SER A 157 -22.72 -5.97 -10.01
N ARG A 158 -23.07 -5.60 -11.24
CA ARG A 158 -24.32 -4.92 -11.62
C ARG A 158 -25.55 -5.59 -11.01
#